data_AF-A0A7H1RLU0-F1
#
_entry.id   AF-A0A7H1RLU0-F1
#
_cell.length_a   1.000
_cell.length_b   1.000
_cell.length_c   1.000
_cell.angle_alpha   90.00
_cell.angle_beta   90.00
_cell.angle_gamma   90.00
#
_symmetry.space_group_name_H-M   'P 1'
#
loop_
_entity.id
_entity.type
_entity.pdbx_description
1 polymer ?
#
loop_
_entity_poly.entity_id
_entity_poly.type
_entity_poly.pdbx_seq_one_letter_code
_entity_poly.pdbx_strand_id
1 'polypeptide(L)'
;MKHFRILLIALVAASCSTTAGDFSPKDFIGVSCSSKDGGKTCFGYGERYENGTEDACGRIPNGGPEFALKLTYEISGSTVCSTVVKTSDSRTMPVGDKFCSVYLQKNVDGMTYRFTDDDSTRIRQGYLAKRSDKWCQHLIDAL
;
A
#
# COMPACT_ATOMS: atom_id res chain seq x y z
N MET A 1 28.51 58.69 -20.53
CA MET A 1 27.40 57.95 -21.20
C MET A 1 27.87 56.54 -21.49
N LYS A 2 27.43 55.53 -20.71
CA LYS A 2 27.56 54.10 -21.04
C LYS A 2 26.49 53.35 -20.24
N HIS A 3 25.40 53.01 -20.91
CA HIS A 3 24.32 52.20 -20.36
C HIS A 3 24.73 50.73 -20.39
N PHE A 4 24.90 50.11 -19.23
CA PHE A 4 25.06 48.66 -19.11
C PHE A 4 23.67 48.07 -18.87
N ARG A 5 23.07 47.47 -19.91
CA ARG A 5 21.77 46.79 -19.83
C ARG A 5 21.95 45.44 -19.13
N ILE A 6 21.39 45.32 -17.94
CA ILE A 6 21.28 44.05 -17.21
C ILE A 6 20.15 43.24 -17.87
N LEU A 7 20.49 42.11 -18.48
CA LEU A 7 19.53 41.12 -18.97
C LEU A 7 19.23 40.16 -17.81
N LEU A 8 18.11 40.34 -17.12
CA LEU A 8 17.60 39.33 -16.18
C LEU A 8 17.01 38.17 -16.99
N ILE A 9 17.71 37.04 -17.02
CA ILE A 9 17.16 35.78 -17.52
C ILE A 9 16.29 35.22 -16.39
N ALA A 10 14.97 35.32 -16.54
CA ALA A 10 14.01 34.65 -15.67
C ALA A 10 14.10 33.14 -15.93
N LEU A 11 14.74 32.42 -15.01
CA LEU A 11 14.78 30.97 -14.99
C LEU A 11 13.38 30.47 -14.59
N VAL A 12 12.59 30.03 -15.57
CA VAL A 12 11.31 29.36 -15.31
C VAL A 12 11.64 27.98 -14.76
N ALA A 13 11.61 27.84 -13.43
CA ALA A 13 11.62 26.54 -12.78
C ALA A 13 10.29 25.86 -13.12
N ALA A 14 10.31 24.97 -14.12
CA ALA A 14 9.25 24.01 -14.35
C ALA A 14 9.28 23.01 -13.19
N SER A 15 8.62 23.37 -12.09
CA SER A 15 8.27 22.45 -11.02
C SER A 15 7.32 21.43 -11.63
N CYS A 16 7.87 20.29 -12.07
CA CYS A 16 7.07 19.11 -12.37
C CYS A 16 6.50 18.63 -11.04
N SER A 17 5.39 19.23 -10.62
CA SER A 17 4.57 18.69 -9.54
C SER A 17 4.00 17.39 -10.08
N THR A 18 4.65 16.27 -9.74
CA THR A 18 4.05 14.95 -9.86
C THR A 18 2.76 15.02 -9.04
N THR A 19 1.63 15.16 -9.72
CA THR A 19 0.31 15.04 -9.10
C THR A 19 0.29 13.65 -8.48
N ALA A 20 0.35 13.57 -7.15
CA ALA A 20 -0.08 12.37 -6.43
C ALA A 20 -1.42 12.00 -7.04
N GLY A 21 -1.55 10.78 -7.58
CA GLY A 21 -2.77 10.40 -8.30
C GLY A 21 -4.00 10.71 -7.44
N ASP A 22 -5.08 11.22 -8.03
CA ASP A 22 -6.32 11.43 -7.28
C ASP A 22 -6.86 10.07 -6.81
N PHE A 23 -6.62 9.76 -5.54
CA PHE A 23 -7.18 8.60 -4.86
C PHE A 23 -8.47 9.00 -4.16
N SER A 24 -9.51 8.22 -4.39
CA SER A 24 -10.74 8.22 -3.61
C SER A 24 -10.71 7.04 -2.63
N PRO A 25 -11.42 7.11 -1.50
CA PRO A 25 -11.49 5.99 -0.56
C PRO A 25 -11.93 4.67 -1.19
N LYS A 26 -12.78 4.74 -2.23
CA LYS A 26 -13.33 3.58 -2.94
C LYS A 26 -12.26 2.79 -3.69
N ASP A 27 -11.17 3.44 -4.10
CA ASP A 27 -10.09 2.78 -4.85
C ASP A 27 -9.36 1.74 -3.99
N PHE A 28 -9.38 1.90 -2.66
CA PHE A 28 -8.68 1.01 -1.73
C PHE A 28 -9.52 -0.18 -1.26
N ILE A 29 -10.82 -0.21 -1.61
CA ILE A 29 -11.76 -1.26 -1.21
C ILE A 29 -11.61 -2.48 -2.12
N GLY A 30 -11.69 -3.67 -1.54
CA GLY A 30 -11.59 -4.94 -2.26
C GLY A 30 -10.34 -5.73 -1.90
N VAL A 31 -10.04 -6.74 -2.72
CA VAL A 31 -8.91 -7.65 -2.48
C VAL A 31 -7.71 -7.22 -3.30
N SER A 32 -6.58 -7.09 -2.62
CA SER A 32 -5.27 -6.92 -3.23
C SER A 32 -4.37 -8.08 -2.86
N CYS A 33 -3.38 -8.38 -3.70
CA CYS A 33 -2.39 -9.40 -3.44
C CYS A 33 -0.97 -8.87 -3.61
N SER A 34 -0.05 -9.44 -2.83
CA SER A 34 1.39 -9.24 -2.98
C SER A 34 1.98 -10.37 -3.82
N SER A 35 2.74 -10.01 -4.85
CA SER A 35 3.28 -10.94 -5.84
C SER A 35 4.71 -10.56 -6.25
N LYS A 36 5.49 -11.57 -6.70
CA LYS A 36 6.82 -11.39 -7.30
C LYS A 36 6.83 -11.59 -8.82
N ASP A 37 5.73 -12.05 -9.41
CA ASP A 37 5.66 -12.50 -10.81
C ASP A 37 4.55 -11.79 -11.61
N GLY A 38 4.19 -10.57 -11.19
CA GLY A 38 3.20 -9.75 -11.89
C GLY A 38 1.75 -10.11 -11.56
N GLY A 39 1.49 -10.71 -10.40
CA GLY A 39 0.14 -11.12 -9.98
C GLY A 39 -0.27 -12.52 -10.42
N LYS A 40 0.62 -13.29 -11.07
CA LYS A 40 0.32 -14.68 -11.48
C LYS A 40 0.24 -15.61 -10.28
N THR A 41 1.12 -15.42 -9.31
CA THR A 41 1.07 -16.06 -7.99
C THR A 41 1.18 -15.02 -6.90
N CYS A 42 0.39 -15.20 -5.85
CA CYS A 42 0.37 -14.30 -4.71
C CYS A 42 0.82 -15.02 -3.44
N PHE A 43 1.74 -14.39 -2.71
CA PHE A 43 2.22 -14.92 -1.42
C PHE A 43 1.48 -14.33 -0.23
N GLY A 44 0.65 -13.30 -0.44
CA GLY A 44 -0.22 -12.74 0.59
C GLY A 44 -1.31 -11.87 -0.01
N TYR A 45 -2.36 -11.66 0.76
CA TYR A 45 -3.57 -10.93 0.38
C TYR A 45 -3.98 -9.98 1.50
N GLY A 46 -4.54 -8.84 1.11
CA GLY A 46 -5.26 -7.93 1.98
C GLY A 46 -6.64 -7.66 1.38
N GLU A 47 -7.70 -7.75 2.18
CA GLU A 47 -9.06 -7.41 1.80
C GLU A 47 -9.57 -6.28 2.67
N ARG A 48 -9.86 -5.12 2.05
CA ARG A 48 -10.45 -3.97 2.74
C ARG A 48 -11.94 -3.89 2.48
N TYR A 49 -12.68 -3.65 3.55
CA TYR A 49 -14.14 -3.55 3.54
C TYR A 49 -14.59 -2.11 3.79
N GLU A 50 -15.72 -1.71 3.22
CA GLU A 50 -16.26 -0.34 3.34
C GLU A 50 -16.50 0.13 4.78
N ASN A 51 -16.61 -0.80 5.74
CA ASN A 51 -16.80 -0.50 7.16
C ASN A 51 -15.50 -0.11 7.89
N GLY A 52 -14.37 0.06 7.18
CA GLY A 52 -13.09 0.43 7.78
C GLY A 52 -12.31 -0.73 8.40
N THR A 53 -12.66 -1.98 8.08
CA THR A 53 -11.91 -3.17 8.52
C THR A 53 -11.11 -3.78 7.38
N GLU A 54 -10.02 -4.48 7.72
CA GLU A 54 -9.17 -5.18 6.76
C GLU A 54 -8.80 -6.55 7.31
N ASP A 55 -8.86 -7.57 6.46
CA ASP A 55 -8.28 -8.89 6.75
C ASP A 55 -7.02 -9.06 5.91
N ALA A 56 -5.93 -9.53 6.50
CA ALA A 56 -4.70 -9.80 5.76
C ALA A 56 -4.12 -11.17 6.12
N CYS A 57 -3.78 -11.97 5.12
CA CYS A 57 -3.17 -13.28 5.32
C CYS A 57 -2.12 -13.58 4.27
N GLY A 58 -1.23 -14.52 4.56
CA GLY A 58 -0.26 -14.98 3.59
C GLY A 58 0.89 -15.72 4.22
N ARG A 59 2.01 -15.73 3.51
CA ARG A 59 3.29 -16.26 3.96
C ARG A 59 4.36 -15.19 3.85
N ILE A 60 5.16 -15.05 4.90
CA ILE A 60 6.32 -14.17 4.88
C ILE A 60 7.28 -14.67 3.79
N PRO A 61 7.71 -13.82 2.82
CA PRO A 61 8.61 -14.24 1.75
C PRO A 61 9.88 -14.93 2.26
N ASN A 62 10.47 -15.77 1.40
CA ASN A 62 11.72 -16.51 1.66
C ASN A 62 11.60 -17.58 2.75
N GLY A 63 10.44 -18.27 2.80
CA GLY A 63 10.23 -19.42 3.68
C GLY A 63 9.84 -19.06 5.11
N GLY A 64 9.41 -17.82 5.37
CA GLY A 64 8.89 -17.44 6.68
C GLY A 64 7.51 -18.07 6.97
N PRO A 65 7.01 -17.91 8.21
CA PRO A 65 5.75 -18.50 8.62
C PRO A 65 4.56 -17.92 7.85
N GLU A 66 3.45 -18.64 7.90
CA GLU A 66 2.15 -18.10 7.53
C GLU A 66 1.65 -17.13 8.59
N PHE A 67 0.86 -16.16 8.16
CA PHE A 67 0.28 -15.16 9.05
C PHE A 67 -1.18 -14.90 8.68
N ALA A 68 -1.93 -14.45 9.68
CA ALA A 68 -3.27 -13.92 9.56
C ALA A 68 -3.43 -12.72 10.51
N LEU A 69 -4.10 -11.69 10.04
CA LEU A 69 -4.38 -10.45 10.76
C LEU A 69 -5.83 -10.03 10.54
N LYS A 70 -6.47 -9.53 11.60
CA LYS A 70 -7.63 -8.64 11.50
C LYS A 70 -7.18 -7.23 11.85
N LEU A 71 -7.58 -6.27 11.05
CA LEU A 71 -7.15 -4.88 11.14
C LEU A 71 -8.34 -3.93 11.05
N THR A 72 -8.14 -2.72 11.56
CA THR A 72 -8.91 -1.54 11.15
C THR A 72 -8.02 -0.66 10.30
N TYR A 73 -8.59 0.15 9.41
CA TYR A 73 -7.82 1.10 8.62
C TYR A 73 -8.49 2.47 8.50
N GLU A 74 -7.65 3.47 8.25
CA GLU A 74 -8.07 4.84 7.95
C GLU A 74 -7.43 5.29 6.64
N ILE A 75 -8.16 6.11 5.87
CA ILE A 75 -7.71 6.66 4.59
C ILE A 75 -7.63 8.18 4.71
N SER A 76 -6.49 8.75 4.35
CA SER A 76 -6.28 10.20 4.24
C SER A 76 -5.55 10.51 2.94
N GLY A 77 -6.29 10.99 1.94
CA GLY A 77 -5.78 11.19 0.58
C GLY A 77 -5.26 9.88 -0.01
N SER A 78 -3.97 9.84 -0.35
CA SER A 78 -3.28 8.66 -0.87
C SER A 78 -2.67 7.77 0.22
N THR A 79 -2.86 8.09 1.50
CA THR A 79 -2.30 7.32 2.60
C THR A 79 -3.36 6.41 3.20
N VAL A 80 -3.01 5.13 3.39
CA VAL A 80 -3.80 4.15 4.13
C VAL A 80 -2.99 3.70 5.33
N CYS A 81 -3.53 3.85 6.52
CA CYS A 81 -2.91 3.36 7.74
C CYS A 81 -3.76 2.24 8.34
N SER A 82 -3.16 1.06 8.54
CA SER A 82 -3.82 -0.08 9.13
C SER A 82 -3.28 -0.32 10.54
N THR A 83 -4.16 -0.73 11.46
CA THR A 83 -3.85 -1.03 12.86
C THR A 83 -4.24 -2.48 13.15
N VAL A 84 -3.34 -3.26 13.74
CA VAL A 84 -3.57 -4.66 14.07
C VAL A 84 -4.55 -4.76 15.24
N VAL A 85 -5.67 -5.46 15.05
CA VAL A 85 -6.68 -5.75 16.08
C VAL A 85 -6.55 -7.20 16.56
N LYS A 86 -6.18 -8.11 15.66
CA LYS A 86 -5.94 -9.52 15.97
C LYS A 86 -4.87 -10.10 15.05
N THR A 87 -4.12 -11.08 15.54
CA THR A 87 -2.95 -11.65 14.84
C THR A 87 -2.76 -13.12 15.21
N SER A 88 -2.26 -13.91 14.26
CA SER A 88 -1.81 -15.29 14.51
C SER A 88 -0.39 -15.36 15.10
N ASP A 89 0.40 -14.28 15.01
CA ASP A 89 1.74 -14.19 15.61
C ASP A 89 1.97 -12.81 16.23
N SER A 90 1.63 -12.70 17.52
CA SER A 90 1.79 -11.46 18.29
C SER A 90 3.24 -11.07 18.56
N ARG A 91 4.21 -11.95 18.31
CA ARG A 91 5.64 -11.63 18.50
C ARG A 91 6.18 -10.84 17.32
N THR A 92 5.62 -11.02 16.13
CA THR A 92 6.05 -10.33 14.90
C THR A 92 5.15 -9.15 14.57
N MET A 93 3.84 -9.28 14.79
CA MET A 93 2.85 -8.22 14.53
C MET A 93 1.90 -8.10 15.73
N PRO A 94 2.36 -7.49 16.84
CA PRO A 94 1.54 -7.22 18.02
C PRO A 94 0.20 -6.52 17.73
N VAL A 95 -0.80 -6.81 18.56
CA VAL A 95 -2.04 -6.02 18.58
C VAL A 95 -1.72 -4.57 18.98
N GLY A 96 -2.28 -3.62 18.24
CA GLY A 96 -2.02 -2.19 18.39
C GLY A 96 -0.94 -1.65 17.45
N ASP A 97 -0.14 -2.50 16.80
CA ASP A 97 0.83 -2.07 15.81
C ASP A 97 0.13 -1.37 14.64
N LYS A 98 0.74 -0.26 14.19
CA LYS A 98 0.23 0.59 13.11
C LYS A 98 1.27 0.71 12.01
N PHE A 99 0.85 0.49 10.77
CA PHE A 99 1.69 0.68 9.59
C PHE A 99 0.93 1.44 8.51
N CYS A 100 1.60 2.37 7.84
CA CYS A 100 1.00 3.23 6.83
C CYS A 100 1.65 3.04 5.47
N SER A 101 0.82 2.99 4.44
CA SER A 101 1.24 2.94 3.04
C SER A 101 0.84 4.24 2.34
N VAL A 102 1.78 4.86 1.65
CA VAL A 102 1.52 5.97 0.72
C VAL A 102 1.42 5.40 -0.69
N TYR A 103 0.25 5.53 -1.29
CA TYR A 103 0.00 5.10 -2.65
C TYR A 103 0.43 6.17 -3.65
N LEU A 104 1.08 5.71 -4.72
CA LEU A 104 1.79 6.59 -5.66
C LEU A 104 1.08 6.64 -7.00
N GLN A 105 0.67 5.48 -7.51
CA GLN A 105 0.05 5.37 -8.83
C GLN A 105 -0.98 4.25 -8.88
N LYS A 106 -2.05 4.47 -9.65
CA LYS A 106 -3.00 3.44 -10.09
C LYS A 106 -2.58 2.89 -11.45
N ASN A 107 -2.63 1.58 -11.57
CA ASN A 107 -2.36 0.83 -12.79
C ASN A 107 -3.59 -0.04 -13.10
N VAL A 108 -3.69 -0.56 -14.33
CA VAL A 108 -4.80 -1.44 -14.72
C VAL A 108 -4.87 -2.70 -13.84
N ASP A 109 -3.71 -3.18 -13.37
CA ASP A 109 -3.59 -4.41 -12.59
C ASP A 109 -3.49 -4.16 -11.08
N GLY A 110 -3.59 -2.90 -10.60
CA GLY A 110 -3.51 -2.59 -9.18
C GLY A 110 -2.85 -1.24 -8.89
N MET A 111 -2.01 -1.16 -7.85
CA MET A 111 -1.41 0.10 -7.42
C MET A 111 0.02 -0.06 -6.93
N THR A 112 0.82 0.99 -7.13
CA THR A 112 2.12 1.11 -6.47
C THR A 112 1.97 1.87 -5.16
N TYR A 113 2.73 1.45 -4.16
CA TYR A 113 2.79 2.08 -2.85
C TYR A 113 4.16 1.90 -2.22
N ARG A 114 4.41 2.65 -1.16
CA ARG A 114 5.54 2.44 -0.26
C ARG A 114 5.06 2.55 1.17
N PHE A 115 5.73 1.88 2.10
CA PHE A 115 5.47 2.12 3.51
C PHE A 115 6.10 3.45 3.95
N THR A 116 5.52 4.09 4.97
CA THR A 116 6.02 5.38 5.49
C THR A 116 7.29 5.24 6.33
N ASP A 117 7.50 4.06 6.91
CA ASP A 117 8.63 3.70 7.79
C ASP A 117 9.77 2.96 7.07
N ASP A 118 9.60 2.66 5.77
CA ASP A 118 10.58 2.01 4.91
C ASP A 118 11.36 3.06 4.10
N ASP A 119 12.42 2.62 3.41
CA ASP A 119 13.16 3.50 2.49
C ASP A 119 12.22 4.06 1.40
N SER A 120 12.29 5.37 1.16
CA SER A 120 11.45 6.06 0.15
C SER A 120 11.58 5.49 -1.27
N THR A 121 12.70 4.84 -1.59
CA THR A 121 12.98 4.20 -2.86
C THR A 121 12.37 2.79 -2.98
N ARG A 122 11.91 2.22 -1.86
CA ARG A 122 11.34 0.87 -1.81
C ARG A 122 9.85 0.87 -2.17
N ILE A 123 9.60 0.97 -3.46
CA ILE A 123 8.26 0.91 -4.04
C ILE A 123 7.82 -0.56 -4.21
N ARG A 124 6.57 -0.84 -3.84
CA ARG A 124 5.92 -2.15 -3.95
C ARG A 124 4.71 -2.02 -4.87
N GLN A 125 4.32 -3.13 -5.48
CA GLN A 125 3.10 -3.24 -6.28
C GLN A 125 2.13 -4.17 -5.56
N GLY A 126 0.92 -3.67 -5.29
CA GLY A 126 -0.24 -4.49 -4.95
C GLY A 126 -1.04 -4.77 -6.21
N TYR A 127 -1.40 -6.03 -6.43
CA TYR A 127 -2.18 -6.46 -7.59
C TYR A 127 -3.65 -6.63 -7.21
N LEU A 128 -4.57 -6.30 -8.10
CA LEU A 128 -5.99 -6.61 -7.90
C LEU A 128 -6.17 -8.13 -7.85
N ALA A 129 -7.01 -8.59 -6.93
CA ALA A 129 -7.35 -10.00 -6.78
C ALA A 129 -8.84 -10.15 -6.44
N LYS A 130 -9.31 -11.40 -6.40
CA LYS A 130 -10.66 -11.75 -5.96
C LYS A 130 -10.58 -12.51 -4.63
N ARG A 131 -11.68 -12.48 -3.87
CA ARG A 131 -11.78 -13.25 -2.62
C ARG A 131 -11.56 -14.76 -2.85
N SER A 132 -12.02 -15.28 -3.99
CA SER A 132 -11.80 -16.67 -4.41
C SER A 132 -10.34 -17.06 -4.60
N ASP A 133 -9.45 -16.08 -4.79
CA ASP A 133 -8.04 -16.33 -5.04
C ASP A 133 -7.26 -16.53 -3.74
N LYS A 134 -7.84 -16.13 -2.58
CA LYS A 134 -7.21 -16.19 -1.26
C LYS A 134 -7.08 -17.62 -0.75
N TRP A 135 -5.97 -18.27 -1.05
CA TRP A 135 -5.65 -19.60 -0.50
C TRP A 135 -5.54 -19.62 1.04
N CYS A 136 -5.25 -18.47 1.66
CA CYS A 136 -5.03 -18.33 3.10
C CYS A 136 -6.27 -17.93 3.92
N GLN A 137 -7.48 -17.92 3.32
CA GLN A 137 -8.68 -17.47 4.02
C GLN A 137 -8.94 -18.24 5.32
N HIS A 138 -8.70 -19.55 5.32
CA HIS A 138 -8.85 -20.40 6.50
C HIS A 138 -8.00 -19.96 7.70
N LEU A 139 -6.88 -19.26 7.47
CA LEU A 139 -6.06 -18.70 8.55
C LEU A 139 -6.75 -17.50 9.24
N ILE A 140 -7.47 -16.67 8.47
CA ILE A 140 -8.28 -15.56 9.01
C ILE A 140 -9.43 -16.11 9.83
N ASP A 141 -10.08 -17.18 9.34
CA ASP A 141 -11.24 -17.79 9.98
C ASP A 141 -10.86 -18.46 11.32
N ALA A 142 -9.59 -18.86 11.47
CA ALA A 142 -9.03 -19.45 12.68
C ALA A 142 -8.59 -18.43 13.75
N LEU A 143 -8.60 -17.12 13.44
CA LEU A 143 -8.31 -16.07 14.41
C LEU A 143 -9.45 -15.93 15.41
#